data_AF-A0A3N9TIW3-F1
#
_entry.id   AF-A0A3N9TIW3-F1
#
_cell.length_a   1.000
_cell.length_b   1.000
_cell.length_c   1.000
_cell.angle_alpha   90.00
_cell.angle_beta   90.00
_cell.angle_gamma   90.00
#
_symmetry.space_group_name_H-M   'P 1'
#
loop_
_entity.id
_entity.type
_entity.pdbx_description
1 polymer ?
#
loop_
_entity_poly.entity_id
_entity_poly.type
_entity_poly.pdbx_seq_one_letter_code
_entity_poly.pdbx_strand_id
1 'polypeptide(L)'
;MCYKVIENKCYLTTFKIAGSEYITNKSVSEGSNLMKGAKFVTIVSLAMAANISIASELSDISNLQWKNRVILVDETKHNLNSINYFQNSVSGVAERDVVWFIFQPDGVKTNYTGKVSNDLYMNSKERYGLGKDAVLLIGKDGGVKQRLNKMELKELFGEIDRMPMRQREMRQQGGSDQS
;
A
#
# COMPACT_ATOMS: atom_id res chain seq x y z
N MET A 1 38.48 11.71 -12.03
CA MET A 1 38.75 10.73 -10.97
C MET A 1 40.26 10.60 -10.80
N CYS A 2 40.79 10.89 -9.62
CA CYS A 2 42.16 10.52 -9.22
C CYS A 2 42.10 9.15 -8.54
N TYR A 3 42.98 8.22 -8.89
CA TYR A 3 43.07 6.91 -8.26
C TYR A 3 44.19 6.91 -7.22
N LYS A 4 43.93 6.32 -6.05
CA LYS A 4 44.97 6.00 -5.05
C LYS A 4 45.27 4.51 -5.17
N VAL A 5 46.52 4.16 -5.52
CA VAL A 5 46.99 2.77 -5.60
C VAL A 5 47.67 2.43 -4.27
N ILE A 6 47.15 1.44 -3.56
CA ILE A 6 47.83 0.80 -2.42
C ILE A 6 47.74 -0.70 -2.65
N GLU A 7 48.88 -1.40 -2.60
CA GLU A 7 48.98 -2.87 -2.58
C GLU A 7 48.15 -3.60 -3.66
N ASN A 8 48.25 -3.15 -4.92
CA ASN A 8 47.61 -3.79 -6.09
C ASN A 8 46.11 -4.05 -5.94
N LYS A 9 45.40 -3.25 -5.13
CA LYS A 9 43.94 -3.27 -5.02
C LYS A 9 43.40 -1.88 -5.38
N CYS A 10 42.54 -1.84 -6.40
CA CYS A 10 41.89 -0.61 -6.85
C CYS A 10 40.62 -0.39 -6.01
N TYR A 11 40.61 0.64 -5.16
CA TYR A 11 39.44 0.99 -4.36
C TYR A 11 38.67 2.13 -5.06
N LEU A 12 37.41 1.86 -5.47
CA LEU A 12 36.48 2.86 -5.96
C LEU A 12 35.69 3.43 -4.78
N THR A 13 35.92 4.70 -4.43
CA THR A 13 35.01 5.46 -3.56
C THR A 13 33.87 5.98 -4.43
N THR A 14 32.67 5.42 -4.27
CA THR A 14 31.48 5.87 -5.02
C THR A 14 30.82 7.05 -4.32
N PHE A 15 30.76 8.19 -5.01
CA PHE A 15 29.82 9.29 -4.75
C PHE A 15 28.53 9.04 -5.57
N LYS A 16 27.37 9.35 -4.97
CA LYS A 16 25.99 9.18 -5.48
C LYS A 16 25.77 10.04 -6.77
N ILE A 17 24.86 9.74 -7.72
CA ILE A 17 23.41 10.03 -7.72
C ILE A 17 22.79 9.49 -9.04
N ALA A 18 21.54 8.99 -8.95
CA ALA A 18 20.46 8.84 -9.96
C ALA A 18 20.66 7.96 -11.22
N GLY A 19 19.59 7.21 -11.53
CA GLY A 19 19.36 6.61 -12.84
C GLY A 19 19.53 5.09 -12.83
N SER A 20 18.42 4.38 -12.93
CA SER A 20 18.36 2.94 -13.13
C SER A 20 19.08 2.56 -14.43
N GLU A 21 20.11 1.73 -14.34
CA GLU A 21 20.58 0.91 -15.47
C GLU A 21 20.86 -0.52 -14.98
N TYR A 22 20.19 -1.45 -15.62
CA TYR A 22 20.25 -2.88 -15.37
C TYR A 22 21.56 -3.45 -15.94
N ILE A 23 22.40 -4.04 -15.09
CA ILE A 23 23.62 -4.75 -15.54
C ILE A 23 23.23 -6.15 -16.03
N THR A 24 23.23 -6.36 -17.34
CA THR A 24 23.14 -7.71 -17.93
C THR A 24 24.54 -8.30 -18.04
N ASN A 25 24.89 -9.28 -17.20
CA ASN A 25 26.12 -10.04 -17.39
C ASN A 25 25.92 -11.04 -18.53
N LYS A 26 26.60 -10.81 -19.65
CA LYS A 26 26.74 -11.74 -20.77
C LYS A 26 28.06 -12.49 -20.60
N SER A 27 28.01 -13.77 -20.24
CA SER A 27 29.17 -14.68 -20.32
C SER A 27 29.06 -15.51 -21.60
N VAL A 28 29.95 -15.21 -22.54
CA VAL A 28 30.28 -16.07 -23.69
C VAL A 28 31.43 -16.96 -23.27
N SER A 29 31.33 -18.27 -23.50
CA SER A 29 32.49 -19.17 -23.47
C SER A 29 32.36 -20.22 -24.57
N GLU A 30 33.11 -20.03 -25.65
CA GLU A 30 33.52 -21.08 -26.58
C GLU A 30 35.01 -21.39 -26.31
N GLY A 31 35.40 -22.67 -26.40
CA GLY A 31 36.81 -23.06 -26.37
C GLY A 31 37.05 -24.46 -25.81
N SER A 32 36.95 -25.45 -26.68
CA SER A 32 37.22 -26.88 -26.51
C SER A 32 38.66 -27.24 -26.11
N ASN A 33 38.85 -28.34 -25.36
CA ASN A 33 39.63 -29.52 -25.79
C ASN A 33 39.51 -30.72 -24.82
N LEU A 34 39.02 -31.82 -25.39
CA LEU A 34 39.42 -33.23 -25.28
C LEU A 34 39.88 -33.85 -23.93
N MET A 35 39.06 -34.83 -23.52
CA MET A 35 39.40 -36.22 -23.16
C MET A 35 39.39 -36.67 -21.68
N LYS A 36 38.61 -37.74 -21.49
CA LYS A 36 38.68 -38.85 -20.51
C LYS A 36 37.85 -38.74 -19.23
N GLY A 37 36.65 -39.33 -19.32
CA GLY A 37 36.16 -40.34 -18.38
C GLY A 37 36.15 -39.96 -16.90
N ALA A 38 35.11 -39.23 -16.47
CA ALA A 38 34.65 -39.26 -15.10
C ALA A 38 33.15 -38.93 -15.08
N LYS A 39 32.42 -39.67 -14.26
CA LYS A 39 30.97 -39.67 -14.14
C LYS A 39 30.42 -38.25 -14.01
N PHE A 40 29.59 -37.82 -14.97
CA PHE A 40 28.86 -36.55 -14.92
C PHE A 40 27.80 -36.63 -13.82
N VAL A 41 28.19 -36.35 -12.58
CA VAL A 41 27.22 -35.95 -11.54
C VAL A 41 26.80 -34.55 -11.91
N THR A 42 25.63 -34.42 -12.53
CA THR A 42 25.01 -33.15 -12.83
C THR A 42 24.67 -32.49 -11.50
N ILE A 43 25.49 -31.55 -11.06
CA ILE A 43 25.16 -30.67 -9.93
C ILE A 43 23.99 -29.82 -10.40
N VAL A 44 22.78 -30.21 -10.01
CA VAL A 44 21.57 -29.40 -10.18
C VAL A 44 21.71 -28.23 -9.23
N SER A 45 22.25 -27.12 -9.74
CA SER A 45 22.32 -25.84 -9.05
C SER A 45 20.90 -25.32 -8.83
N LEU A 46 20.30 -25.68 -7.69
CA LEU A 46 19.01 -25.15 -7.26
C LEU A 46 19.19 -23.68 -6.83
N ALA A 47 19.15 -22.76 -7.79
CA ALA A 47 19.10 -21.33 -7.52
C ALA A 47 17.74 -21.00 -6.88
N MET A 48 17.70 -20.87 -5.56
CA MET A 48 16.57 -20.26 -4.86
C MET A 48 16.47 -18.80 -5.29
N ALA A 49 15.60 -18.52 -6.26
CA ALA A 49 15.22 -17.16 -6.59
C ALA A 49 14.56 -16.53 -5.35
N ALA A 50 15.27 -15.60 -4.70
CA ALA A 50 14.69 -14.77 -3.68
C ALA A 50 13.62 -13.89 -4.35
N ASN A 51 12.35 -14.17 -4.08
CA ASN A 51 11.24 -13.31 -4.50
C ASN A 51 11.34 -12.00 -3.71
N ILE A 52 12.04 -11.01 -4.26
CA ILE A 52 12.03 -9.64 -3.74
C ILE A 52 10.63 -9.10 -4.02
N SER A 53 9.74 -9.20 -3.03
CA SER A 53 8.44 -8.55 -3.07
C SER A 53 8.65 -7.05 -2.95
N ILE A 54 8.65 -6.35 -4.10
CA ILE A 54 8.57 -4.89 -4.12
C ILE A 54 7.20 -4.53 -3.53
N ALA A 55 7.17 -4.02 -2.31
CA ALA A 55 5.95 -3.54 -1.70
C ALA A 55 5.42 -2.34 -2.51
N SER A 56 4.35 -2.57 -3.27
CA SER A 56 3.68 -1.53 -4.05
C SER A 56 3.01 -0.52 -3.11
N GLU A 57 3.25 0.76 -3.33
CA GLU A 57 2.58 1.83 -2.59
C GLU A 57 1.12 1.94 -3.03
N LEU A 58 0.24 2.29 -2.10
CA LEU A 58 -1.19 2.47 -2.37
C LEU A 58 -1.41 3.85 -3.02
N SER A 59 -1.65 3.86 -4.32
CA SER A 59 -1.99 5.05 -5.10
C SER A 59 -3.47 5.17 -5.42
N ASP A 60 -4.24 4.08 -5.34
CA ASP A 60 -5.69 4.07 -5.55
C ASP A 60 -6.35 3.14 -4.52
N ILE A 61 -7.51 3.56 -4.01
CA ILE A 61 -8.29 2.79 -3.04
C ILE A 61 -8.89 1.50 -3.62
N SER A 62 -8.82 1.29 -4.94
CA SER A 62 -9.31 0.10 -5.64
C SER A 62 -8.70 -1.17 -5.04
N ASN A 63 -7.47 -1.10 -4.54
CA ASN A 63 -6.77 -2.22 -3.90
C ASN A 63 -7.36 -2.57 -2.52
N LEU A 64 -8.20 -1.70 -1.95
CA LEU A 64 -8.93 -1.89 -0.69
C LEU A 64 -10.37 -2.37 -0.90
N GLN A 65 -10.85 -2.39 -2.14
CA GLN A 65 -12.19 -2.89 -2.46
C GLN A 65 -12.36 -4.33 -1.99
N TRP A 66 -13.60 -4.67 -1.67
CA TRP A 66 -14.09 -5.93 -1.12
C TRP A 66 -13.56 -6.28 0.27
N LYS A 67 -12.49 -5.63 0.74
CA LYS A 67 -11.87 -5.84 2.04
C LYS A 67 -12.28 -4.78 3.06
N ASN A 68 -12.20 -3.51 2.67
CA ASN A 68 -12.35 -2.40 3.60
C ASN A 68 -13.40 -1.40 3.14
N ARG A 69 -14.02 -0.74 4.13
CA ARG A 69 -14.77 0.49 3.90
C ARG A 69 -13.79 1.64 4.03
N VAL A 70 -13.75 2.55 3.07
CA VAL A 70 -12.75 3.61 3.04
C VAL A 70 -13.39 4.94 3.41
N ILE A 71 -12.81 5.67 4.35
CA ILE A 71 -13.19 7.05 4.65
C ILE A 71 -12.07 7.98 4.19
N LEU A 72 -12.40 8.92 3.31
CA LEU A 72 -11.47 9.94 2.84
C LEU A 72 -11.85 11.28 3.46
N VAL A 73 -10.87 11.99 4.01
CA VAL A 73 -11.05 13.29 4.63
C VAL A 73 -10.07 14.29 4.01
N ASP A 74 -10.58 15.35 3.42
CA ASP A 74 -9.79 16.48 2.93
C ASP A 74 -9.71 17.56 4.02
N GLU A 75 -8.54 17.65 4.66
CA GLU A 75 -8.17 18.73 5.59
C GLU A 75 -7.04 19.60 5.03
N THR A 76 -6.86 19.63 3.70
CA THR A 76 -5.77 20.39 3.06
C THR A 76 -5.95 21.91 3.19
N LYS A 77 -7.20 22.37 3.38
CA LYS A 77 -7.53 23.80 3.54
C LYS A 77 -8.09 24.14 4.91
N HIS A 78 -8.84 23.21 5.51
CA HIS A 78 -9.54 23.42 6.77
C HIS A 78 -9.34 22.21 7.68
N ASN A 79 -8.86 22.45 8.90
CA ASN A 79 -8.68 21.38 9.88
C ASN A 79 -10.02 21.03 10.52
N LEU A 80 -10.49 19.79 10.34
CA LEU A 80 -11.73 19.28 10.95
C LEU A 80 -11.47 18.49 12.24
N ASN A 81 -10.20 18.37 12.63
CA ASN A 81 -9.73 17.58 13.76
C ASN A 81 -10.15 16.10 13.66
N SER A 82 -10.21 15.56 12.43
CA SER A 82 -10.78 14.24 12.15
C SER A 82 -10.03 13.10 12.84
N ILE A 83 -8.72 13.29 13.05
CA ILE A 83 -7.88 12.31 13.74
C ILE A 83 -8.40 12.01 15.15
N ASN A 84 -8.89 13.01 15.89
CA ASN A 84 -9.40 12.82 17.24
C ASN A 84 -10.67 11.95 17.25
N TYR A 85 -11.55 12.12 16.26
CA TYR A 85 -12.75 11.28 16.15
C TYR A 85 -12.40 9.80 15.95
N PHE A 86 -11.41 9.52 15.09
CA PHE A 86 -10.95 8.14 14.85
C PHE A 86 -10.20 7.57 16.04
N GLN A 87 -9.32 8.35 16.68
CA GLN A 87 -8.58 7.92 17.88
C GLN A 87 -9.51 7.61 19.07
N ASN A 88 -10.62 8.33 19.19
CA ASN A 88 -11.63 8.06 20.23
C ASN A 88 -12.56 6.89 19.90
N SER A 89 -12.46 6.30 18.70
CA SER A 89 -13.41 5.28 18.20
C SER A 89 -12.71 4.09 17.56
N VAL A 90 -11.53 3.71 18.06
CA VAL A 90 -10.69 2.64 17.48
C VAL A 90 -11.44 1.31 17.33
N SER A 91 -12.22 0.91 18.33
CA SER A 91 -13.06 -0.31 18.25
C SER A 91 -14.12 -0.20 17.16
N GLY A 92 -14.84 0.93 17.11
CA GLY A 92 -15.87 1.16 16.11
C GLY A 92 -15.35 1.16 14.67
N VAL A 93 -14.12 1.65 14.47
CA VAL A 93 -13.38 1.57 13.20
C VAL A 93 -13.04 0.12 12.86
N ALA A 94 -12.49 -0.64 13.81
CA ALA A 94 -12.07 -2.03 13.62
C ALA A 94 -13.27 -2.96 13.32
N GLU A 95 -14.34 -2.88 14.10
CA GLU A 95 -15.57 -3.67 13.92
C GLU A 95 -16.22 -3.50 12.54
N ARG A 96 -15.94 -2.38 11.86
CA ARG A 96 -16.53 -2.01 10.57
C ARG A 96 -15.54 -2.13 9.42
N ASP A 97 -14.38 -2.73 9.65
CA ASP A 97 -13.29 -2.86 8.66
C ASP A 97 -12.93 -1.52 7.99
N VAL A 98 -12.97 -0.43 8.76
CA VAL A 98 -12.75 0.91 8.23
C VAL A 98 -11.27 1.22 8.09
N VAL A 99 -10.88 1.67 6.91
CA VAL A 99 -9.59 2.30 6.64
C VAL A 99 -9.83 3.77 6.33
N TRP A 100 -9.11 4.67 6.98
CA TRP A 100 -9.30 6.11 6.80
C TRP A 100 -8.02 6.78 6.30
N PHE A 101 -8.18 7.81 5.48
CA PHE A 101 -7.10 8.66 4.98
C PHE A 101 -7.49 10.12 5.21
N ILE A 102 -6.67 10.84 5.97
CA ILE A 102 -6.82 12.27 6.24
C ILE A 102 -5.69 12.99 5.51
N PHE A 103 -6.05 13.74 4.49
CA PHE A 103 -5.13 14.52 3.68
C PHE A 103 -4.93 15.90 4.31
N GLN A 104 -3.69 16.24 4.64
CA GLN A 104 -3.28 17.49 5.27
C GLN A 104 -2.18 18.15 4.43
N PRO A 105 -1.89 19.44 4.62
CA PRO A 105 -0.82 20.12 3.88
C PRO A 105 0.57 19.47 4.04
N ASP A 106 0.81 18.81 5.17
CA ASP A 106 2.06 18.16 5.56
C ASP A 106 2.12 16.66 5.24
N GLY A 107 1.04 16.08 4.68
CA GLY A 107 1.01 14.69 4.26
C GLY A 107 -0.32 13.99 4.50
N VAL A 108 -0.27 12.67 4.67
CA VAL A 108 -1.47 11.83 4.87
C VAL A 108 -1.37 11.11 6.20
N LYS A 109 -2.39 11.28 7.05
CA LYS A 109 -2.58 10.46 8.25
C LYS A 109 -3.52 9.31 7.91
N THR A 110 -3.20 8.10 8.34
CA THR A 110 -4.00 6.91 8.05
C THR A 110 -3.80 5.81 9.10
N ASN A 111 -4.77 4.90 9.23
CA ASN A 111 -4.59 3.61 9.89
C ASN A 111 -4.18 2.47 8.93
N TYR A 112 -4.01 2.77 7.64
CA TYR A 112 -3.49 1.81 6.67
C TYR A 112 -2.03 1.47 6.99
N THR A 113 -1.70 0.18 7.03
CA THR A 113 -0.38 -0.30 7.43
C THR A 113 0.65 -0.33 6.31
N GLY A 114 0.20 -0.20 5.04
CA GLY A 114 1.07 -0.15 3.88
C GLY A 114 1.58 1.24 3.58
N LYS A 115 2.50 1.33 2.61
CA LYS A 115 2.95 2.63 2.08
C LYS A 115 1.82 3.30 1.29
N VAL A 116 1.71 4.61 1.42
CA VAL A 116 0.76 5.45 0.68
C VAL A 116 1.54 6.28 -0.34
N SER A 117 1.12 6.24 -1.60
CA SER A 117 1.70 7.09 -2.64
C SER A 117 1.14 8.51 -2.53
N ASN A 118 1.95 9.49 -2.92
CA ASN A 118 1.54 10.89 -3.03
C ASN A 118 0.39 11.10 -4.03
N ASP A 119 0.21 10.19 -4.99
CA ASP A 119 -0.85 10.28 -6.00
C ASP A 119 -2.24 9.98 -5.44
N LEU A 120 -2.33 9.37 -4.25
CA LEU A 120 -3.60 8.93 -3.66
C LEU A 120 -4.59 10.09 -3.51
N TYR A 121 -4.13 11.27 -3.12
CA TYR A 121 -5.00 12.44 -2.96
C TYR A 121 -5.61 12.88 -4.31
N MET A 122 -4.77 13.01 -5.34
CA MET A 122 -5.21 13.43 -6.67
C MET A 122 -6.15 12.41 -7.31
N ASN A 123 -5.79 11.13 -7.25
CA ASN A 123 -6.64 10.04 -7.74
C ASN A 123 -7.99 10.02 -7.00
N SER A 124 -7.98 10.27 -5.68
CA SER A 124 -9.20 10.36 -4.88
C SER A 124 -10.11 11.53 -5.29
N LYS A 125 -9.49 12.68 -5.56
CA LYS A 125 -10.17 13.89 -6.02
C LYS A 125 -10.80 13.70 -7.40
N GLU A 126 -10.05 13.16 -8.35
CA GLU A 126 -10.53 12.96 -9.73
C GLU A 126 -11.63 11.91 -9.80
N ARG A 127 -11.44 10.78 -9.11
CA ARG A 127 -12.34 9.63 -9.23
C ARG A 127 -13.60 9.73 -8.36
N TYR A 128 -13.47 10.25 -7.15
CA TYR A 128 -14.57 10.28 -6.17
C TYR A 128 -15.09 11.70 -5.88
N GLY A 129 -14.41 12.73 -6.39
CA GLY A 129 -14.79 14.12 -6.17
C GLY A 129 -14.39 14.67 -4.81
N LEU A 130 -13.36 14.09 -4.17
CA LEU A 130 -12.81 14.60 -2.91
C LEU A 130 -12.37 16.07 -3.05
N GLY A 131 -12.65 16.91 -2.05
CA GLY A 131 -12.36 18.34 -2.08
C GLY A 131 -13.49 19.21 -2.65
N LYS A 132 -14.55 18.61 -3.23
CA LYS A 132 -15.88 19.24 -3.31
C LYS A 132 -16.61 19.13 -1.98
N ASP A 133 -16.52 17.94 -1.39
CA ASP A 133 -16.94 17.62 -0.04
C ASP A 133 -15.68 17.35 0.79
N ALA A 134 -15.76 17.63 2.10
CA ALA A 134 -14.63 17.46 2.99
C ALA A 134 -14.44 15.99 3.46
N VAL A 135 -15.51 15.20 3.47
CA VAL A 135 -15.49 13.81 3.91
C VAL A 135 -16.29 12.93 2.96
N LEU A 136 -15.70 11.81 2.55
CA LEU A 136 -16.34 10.79 1.71
C LEU A 136 -16.30 9.43 2.41
N LEU A 137 -17.43 8.73 2.41
CA LEU A 137 -17.51 7.31 2.76
C LEU A 137 -17.60 6.49 1.47
N ILE A 138 -16.73 5.49 1.34
CA ILE A 138 -16.67 4.57 0.21
C ILE A 138 -16.88 3.15 0.72
N GLY A 139 -17.82 2.45 0.10
CA GLY A 139 -18.17 1.08 0.47
C GLY A 139 -17.11 0.07 0.06
N LYS A 140 -17.25 -1.17 0.53
CA LYS A 140 -16.45 -2.31 0.06
C LYS A 140 -16.64 -2.56 -1.44
N ASP A 141 -17.73 -2.11 -2.04
CA ASP A 141 -17.97 -2.18 -3.48
C ASP A 141 -17.26 -1.08 -4.29
N GLY A 142 -16.54 -0.16 -3.63
CA GLY A 142 -15.85 0.97 -4.26
C GLY A 142 -16.76 2.14 -4.62
N GLY A 143 -18.06 2.07 -4.32
CA GLY A 143 -19.01 3.15 -4.55
C GLY A 143 -18.99 4.18 -3.42
N VAL A 144 -19.14 5.47 -3.75
CA VAL A 144 -19.35 6.53 -2.74
C VAL A 144 -20.74 6.35 -2.13
N LYS A 145 -20.80 6.24 -0.79
CA LYS A 145 -22.02 6.01 -0.01
C LYS A 145 -22.52 7.26 0.69
N GLN A 146 -21.60 8.12 1.11
CA GLN A 146 -21.93 9.35 1.80
C GLN A 146 -20.91 10.44 1.50
N ARG A 147 -21.39 11.68 1.51
CA ARG A 147 -20.64 12.91 1.28
C ARG A 147 -21.00 13.89 2.38
N LEU A 148 -20.02 14.41 3.10
CA LEU A 148 -20.22 15.36 4.20
C LEU A 148 -19.23 16.52 4.09
N ASN A 149 -19.65 17.68 4.59
CA ASN A 149 -18.79 18.88 4.70
C ASN A 149 -18.12 19.00 6.07
N LYS A 150 -18.44 18.11 7.01
CA LYS A 150 -17.91 18.08 8.37
C LYS A 150 -17.70 16.65 8.83
N MET A 151 -16.80 16.46 9.79
CA MET A 151 -16.52 15.17 10.38
C MET A 151 -17.61 14.78 11.40
N GLU A 152 -18.46 13.83 11.04
CA GLU A 152 -19.55 13.32 11.88
C GLU A 152 -19.52 11.79 11.92
N LEU A 153 -18.68 11.23 12.79
CA LEU A 153 -18.40 9.79 12.80
C LEU A 153 -19.64 8.94 13.10
N LYS A 154 -20.55 9.44 13.94
CA LYS A 154 -21.84 8.79 14.23
C LYS A 154 -22.69 8.64 12.98
N GLU A 155 -22.70 9.66 12.12
CA GLU A 155 -23.45 9.63 10.86
C GLU A 155 -22.86 8.62 9.88
N LEU A 156 -21.52 8.63 9.75
CA LEU A 156 -20.77 7.70 8.90
C LEU A 156 -20.97 6.24 9.35
N PHE A 157 -20.85 5.96 10.64
CA PHE A 157 -21.07 4.61 11.17
C PHE A 157 -22.52 4.17 11.03
N GLY A 158 -23.47 5.07 11.25
CA GLY A 158 -24.89 4.79 11.00
C GLY A 158 -25.16 4.42 9.55
N GLU A 159 -24.51 5.08 8.59
CA GLU A 159 -24.62 4.74 7.17
C GLU A 159 -23.99 3.38 6.87
N ILE A 160 -22.81 3.08 7.42
CA ILE A 160 -22.17 1.75 7.32
C ILE A 160 -23.10 0.65 7.82
N ASP A 161 -23.70 0.85 9.00
CA ASP A 161 -24.54 -0.15 9.63
C ASP A 161 -25.84 -0.39 8.83
N ARG A 162 -26.34 0.59 8.08
CA ARG A 162 -27.47 0.42 7.16
C ARG A 162 -27.13 -0.37 5.88
N MET A 163 -25.85 -0.57 5.57
CA MET A 163 -25.48 -1.26 4.33
C MET A 163 -25.87 -2.74 4.37
N PRO A 164 -26.52 -3.29 3.32
CA PRO A 164 -26.96 -4.70 3.31
C PRO A 164 -25.83 -5.70 3.57
N MET A 165 -24.63 -5.42 3.09
CA MET A 165 -23.45 -6.26 3.33
C MET A 165 -23.08 -6.28 4.83
N ARG A 166 -23.10 -5.11 5.49
CA ARG A 166 -22.84 -5.01 6.93
C ARG A 166 -23.87 -5.78 7.75
N GLN A 167 -25.14 -5.66 7.38
CA GLN A 167 -26.23 -6.41 8.01
C GLN A 167 -26.04 -7.93 7.88
N ARG A 168 -25.53 -8.41 6.74
CA ARG A 168 -25.19 -9.84 6.56
C ARG A 168 -24.02 -10.27 7.45
N GLU A 169 -22.96 -9.47 7.53
CA GLU A 169 -21.80 -9.73 8.40
C GLU A 169 -22.25 -9.89 9.88
N MET A 170 -23.10 -8.97 10.36
CA MET A 170 -23.62 -9.02 11.74
C MET A 170 -24.44 -10.28 12.01
N ARG A 171 -25.26 -10.73 11.04
CA ARG A 171 -26.05 -11.96 11.16
C ARG A 171 -25.16 -13.21 11.19
N GLN A 172 -24.07 -13.22 10.43
CA GLN A 172 -23.13 -14.35 10.40
C GLN A 172 -22.29 -14.44 11.67
N GLN A 173 -21.83 -13.30 12.18
CA GLN A 173 -21.03 -13.22 13.42
C GLN A 173 -21.89 -13.52 14.67
N GLY A 174 -23.15 -13.10 14.71
CA GLY A 174 -24.05 -13.40 15.82
C GLY A 174 -24.52 -14.87 15.87
N GLY A 175 -24.35 -15.64 14.79
CA GLY A 175 -24.71 -17.06 14.73
C GLY A 175 -23.59 -18.03 15.11
N SER A 176 -22.33 -17.57 15.15
CA SER A 176 -21.16 -18.41 15.47
C SER A 176 -20.89 -18.56 16.97
N ASP A 177 -21.52 -17.73 17.83
CA ASP A 177 -21.37 -17.80 19.29
C ASP A 177 -22.40 -18.73 19.97
N GLN A 178 -23.23 -19.44 19.19
CA GLN A 178 -24.28 -20.34 19.69
C GLN A 178 -24.12 -21.81 19.28
N SER A 179 -22.94 -22.25 18.84
CA SER A 179 -22.69 -23.66 18.49
C SER A 179 -21.48 -24.28 19.19
#